data_AF-A0A9N9EC44-F1
#
_entry.id   AF-A0A9N9EC44-F1
#
_cell.length_a   1.000
_cell.length_b   1.000
_cell.length_c   1.000
_cell.angle_alpha   90.00
_cell.angle_beta   90.00
_cell.angle_gamma   90.00
#
_symmetry.space_group_name_H-M   'P 1'
#
loop_
_entity.id
_entity.type
_entity.pdbx_description
1 polymer ?
#
loop_
_entity_poly.entity_id
_entity_poly.type
_entity_poly.pdbx_seq_one_letter_code
_entity_poly.pdbx_strand_id
1 'polypeptide(L)'
;LLLVEAISRDLNDQLLKVLGNRRLMYAEYEDFERLMSSAEEVFYTWDECMKDFTNVARDIARKRSEKRSEKFTRIQITPAHAKLHERVSFVKNFRKQHEQLHQTIVKVMTQPKGVTKIIVENDTNSVQQQEEESVSMSDIDSIEEVKQAFESLKDINILDVSPEGTEIWTDAENAYNERVSRVESQIITRLRDRLGTCKNANEMFRVFSKFNALFVRPKIRGAIQEYQTQLIDSVKDDIQKLHNKFKLQYRRAEAFHMAQLRDLPVVSGAMIWARQIERQLQTYMNRVEDVLGKGWENYAEGEKLQTESNNFRKKLDTKPIYDAWIKDINGRDLSVSGKLFEITKNRAANNQLQLDVNFNPQIITLFKEVRNLLWLNYHVPHAVSNVAKDAKRVYPFAVSLMETVRTYRQTIDK
;
A
#
# COMPACT_ATOMS: atom_id res chain seq x y z
N LEU A 1 -48.89 -14.32 -20.89
CA LEU A 1 -48.39 -14.42 -19.51
C LEU A 1 -48.11 -15.88 -19.16
N LEU A 2 -49.10 -16.77 -19.26
CA LEU A 2 -48.93 -18.23 -19.05
C LEU A 2 -47.83 -18.89 -19.90
N LEU A 3 -47.69 -18.50 -21.17
CA LEU A 3 -46.61 -19.03 -22.04
C LEU A 3 -45.21 -18.61 -21.56
N VAL A 4 -45.06 -17.37 -21.08
CA VAL A 4 -43.79 -16.86 -20.55
C VAL A 4 -43.43 -17.58 -19.25
N GLU A 5 -44.43 -17.88 -18.43
CA GLU A 5 -44.26 -18.69 -17.23
C GLU A 5 -43.85 -20.13 -17.57
N ALA A 6 -44.44 -20.74 -18.61
CA ALA A 6 -44.04 -22.07 -19.08
C ALA A 6 -42.60 -22.10 -19.60
N ILE A 7 -42.20 -21.13 -20.43
CA ILE A 7 -40.80 -21.01 -20.90
C ILE A 7 -39.84 -20.80 -19.72
N SER A 8 -40.26 -20.03 -18.71
CA SER A 8 -39.49 -19.85 -17.48
C SER A 8 -39.35 -21.16 -16.68
N ARG A 9 -40.32 -22.08 -16.74
CA ARG A 9 -40.21 -23.41 -16.10
C ARG A 9 -39.28 -24.32 -16.89
N ASP A 10 -39.40 -24.32 -18.21
CA ASP A 10 -38.48 -25.08 -19.08
C ASP A 10 -37.02 -24.63 -18.90
N LEU A 11 -36.79 -23.31 -18.81
CA LEU A 11 -35.46 -22.76 -18.51
C LEU A 11 -34.93 -23.26 -17.16
N ASN A 12 -35.78 -23.28 -16.13
CA ASN A 12 -35.41 -23.76 -14.80
C ASN A 12 -35.02 -25.25 -14.84
N ASP A 13 -35.79 -26.09 -15.53
CA ASP A 13 -35.52 -27.52 -15.63
C ASP A 13 -34.24 -27.81 -16.43
N GLN A 14 -33.97 -27.06 -17.50
CA GLN A 14 -32.71 -27.17 -18.24
C GLN A 14 -31.52 -26.72 -17.41
N LEU A 15 -31.65 -25.62 -16.66
CA LEU A 15 -30.60 -25.15 -15.75
C LEU A 15 -30.31 -26.17 -14.65
N LEU A 16 -31.34 -26.75 -14.02
CA LEU A 16 -31.18 -27.81 -13.03
C LEU A 16 -30.50 -29.05 -13.60
N LYS A 17 -30.84 -29.44 -14.83
CA LYS A 17 -30.19 -30.58 -15.51
C LYS A 17 -28.72 -30.32 -15.81
N VAL A 18 -28.37 -29.12 -16.28
CA VAL A 18 -26.99 -28.74 -16.60
C VAL A 18 -26.16 -28.59 -15.33
N LEU A 19 -26.68 -27.89 -14.32
CA LEU A 19 -25.99 -27.62 -13.05
C LEU A 19 -25.88 -28.88 -12.18
N GLY A 20 -26.92 -29.73 -12.16
CA GLY A 20 -26.94 -30.97 -11.38
C GLY A 20 -25.88 -31.98 -11.84
N ASN A 21 -25.62 -32.06 -13.14
CA ASN A 21 -24.61 -32.96 -13.71
C ASN A 21 -23.17 -32.52 -13.41
N ARG A 22 -22.95 -31.27 -12.98
CA ARG A 22 -21.61 -30.69 -12.80
C ARG A 22 -21.09 -30.77 -11.36
N ARG A 23 -21.86 -31.34 -10.40
CA ARG A 23 -21.48 -31.49 -8.97
C ARG A 23 -20.69 -30.28 -8.45
N LEU A 24 -21.33 -29.12 -8.48
CA LEU A 24 -20.68 -27.81 -8.31
C LEU A 24 -19.73 -27.72 -7.11
N MET A 25 -20.04 -28.37 -5.98
CA MET A 25 -19.22 -28.34 -4.76
C MET A 25 -17.92 -29.16 -4.81
N TYR A 26 -17.84 -30.12 -5.73
CA TYR A 26 -16.68 -30.97 -5.91
C TYR A 26 -15.68 -30.41 -6.92
N ALA A 27 -16.12 -29.53 -7.82
CA ALA A 27 -15.26 -28.85 -8.78
C ALA A 27 -14.25 -27.93 -8.06
N GLU A 28 -13.15 -27.55 -8.72
CA GLU A 28 -12.25 -26.51 -8.22
C GLU A 28 -12.91 -25.11 -8.30
N TYR A 29 -12.38 -24.13 -7.56
CA TYR A 29 -12.98 -22.78 -7.52
C TYR A 29 -13.02 -22.10 -8.90
N GLU A 30 -11.96 -22.24 -9.70
CA GLU A 30 -11.90 -21.60 -11.02
C GLU A 30 -12.99 -22.13 -11.98
N ASP A 31 -13.17 -23.44 -12.02
CA ASP A 31 -14.19 -24.07 -12.86
C ASP A 31 -15.59 -23.73 -12.36
N PHE A 32 -15.78 -23.69 -11.04
CA PHE A 32 -17.01 -23.23 -10.43
C PHE A 32 -17.32 -21.77 -10.80
N GLU A 33 -16.35 -20.86 -10.71
CA GLU A 33 -16.54 -19.43 -11.02
C GLU A 33 -16.91 -19.21 -12.50
N ARG A 34 -16.26 -19.95 -13.42
CA ARG A 34 -16.59 -19.90 -14.86
C ARG A 34 -18.02 -20.40 -15.11
N LEU A 35 -18.41 -21.52 -14.51
CA LEU A 35 -19.75 -22.09 -14.65
C LEU A 35 -20.84 -21.17 -14.08
N MET A 36 -20.61 -20.60 -12.89
CA MET A 36 -21.56 -19.71 -12.23
C MET A 36 -21.68 -18.37 -12.95
N SER A 37 -20.57 -17.83 -13.49
CA SER A 37 -20.63 -16.63 -14.33
C SER A 37 -21.38 -16.89 -15.64
N SER A 38 -21.18 -18.06 -16.27
CA SER A 38 -21.96 -18.45 -17.45
C SER A 38 -23.46 -18.58 -17.13
N ALA A 39 -23.81 -19.12 -15.96
CA ALA A 39 -25.21 -19.20 -15.52
C ALA A 39 -25.81 -17.81 -15.25
N GLU A 40 -25.05 -16.89 -14.65
CA GLU A 40 -25.46 -15.48 -14.48
C GLU A 40 -25.65 -14.76 -15.81
N GLU A 41 -24.81 -15.01 -16.82
CA GLU A 41 -25.01 -14.47 -18.16
C GLU A 41 -26.33 -14.96 -18.78
N VAL A 42 -26.71 -16.22 -18.56
CA VAL A 42 -28.02 -16.75 -19.00
C VAL A 42 -29.17 -16.03 -18.28
N PHE A 43 -29.06 -15.78 -16.97
CA PHE A 43 -30.08 -15.02 -16.23
C PHE A 43 -30.14 -13.55 -16.69
N TYR A 44 -28.99 -12.91 -16.94
CA TYR A 44 -28.92 -11.55 -17.42
C TYR A 44 -29.52 -11.38 -18.81
N THR A 45 -29.18 -12.29 -19.74
CA THR A 45 -29.76 -12.29 -21.09
C THR A 45 -31.27 -12.54 -21.07
N TRP A 46 -31.75 -13.42 -20.18
CA TRP A 46 -33.17 -13.59 -19.94
C TRP A 46 -33.82 -12.28 -19.45
N ASP A 47 -33.26 -11.62 -18.44
CA ASP A 47 -33.80 -10.40 -17.87
C ASP A 47 -33.85 -9.24 -18.88
N GLU A 48 -32.82 -9.08 -19.72
CA GLU A 48 -32.82 -8.10 -20.81
C GLU A 48 -33.93 -8.40 -21.84
N CYS A 49 -34.01 -9.65 -22.32
CA CYS A 49 -35.07 -10.07 -23.24
C CYS A 49 -36.46 -9.91 -22.62
N MET A 50 -36.58 -10.14 -21.30
CA MET A 50 -37.81 -10.00 -20.56
C MET A 50 -38.21 -8.53 -20.40
N LYS A 51 -37.26 -7.62 -20.14
CA LYS A 51 -37.50 -6.17 -20.14
C LYS A 51 -38.03 -5.71 -21.50
N ASP A 52 -37.38 -6.10 -22.58
CA ASP A 52 -37.79 -5.77 -23.95
C ASP A 52 -39.20 -6.31 -24.25
N PHE A 53 -39.45 -7.57 -23.89
CA PHE A 53 -40.77 -8.17 -24.02
C PHE A 53 -41.82 -7.42 -23.20
N THR A 54 -41.53 -7.02 -21.95
CA THR A 54 -42.48 -6.26 -21.13
C THR A 54 -42.75 -4.85 -21.69
N ASN A 55 -41.76 -4.22 -22.33
CA ASN A 55 -41.92 -2.93 -23.00
C ASN A 55 -42.85 -3.07 -24.21
N VAL A 56 -42.59 -4.05 -25.09
CA VAL A 56 -43.45 -4.36 -26.24
C VAL A 56 -44.86 -4.76 -25.79
N ALA A 57 -44.99 -5.58 -24.76
CA ALA A 57 -46.27 -5.99 -24.20
C ALA A 57 -47.04 -4.80 -23.59
N ARG A 58 -46.34 -3.86 -22.92
CA ARG A 58 -46.94 -2.62 -22.42
C ARG A 58 -47.43 -1.73 -23.56
N ASP A 59 -46.69 -1.60 -24.64
CA ASP A 59 -47.09 -0.79 -25.80
C ASP A 59 -48.29 -1.40 -26.55
N ILE A 60 -48.32 -2.72 -26.69
CA ILE A 60 -49.47 -3.44 -27.25
C ILE A 60 -50.68 -3.32 -26.33
N ALA A 61 -50.49 -3.43 -25.01
CA ALA A 61 -51.55 -3.26 -24.02
C ALA A 61 -52.11 -1.83 -24.04
N ARG A 62 -51.25 -0.79 -24.14
CA ARG A 62 -51.66 0.61 -24.30
C ARG A 62 -52.48 0.82 -25.57
N LYS A 63 -51.98 0.34 -26.72
CA LYS A 63 -52.71 0.42 -28.02
C LYS A 63 -54.04 -0.32 -27.99
N ARG A 64 -54.16 -1.40 -27.22
CA ARG A 64 -55.43 -2.15 -27.06
C ARG A 64 -56.37 -1.50 -26.07
N SER A 65 -55.90 -0.98 -24.94
CA SER A 65 -56.74 -0.28 -23.95
C SER A 65 -57.32 1.01 -24.52
N GLU A 66 -56.55 1.73 -25.32
CA GLU A 66 -57.00 2.94 -26.03
C GLU A 66 -58.10 2.63 -27.07
N LYS A 67 -58.04 1.45 -27.71
CA LYS A 67 -59.04 1.00 -28.69
C LYS A 67 -60.30 0.35 -28.09
N ARG A 68 -60.24 -0.19 -26.87
CA ARG A 68 -61.34 -1.01 -26.27
C ARG A 68 -61.96 -0.45 -24.99
N SER A 69 -61.49 0.66 -24.45
CA SER A 69 -61.98 1.24 -23.18
C SER A 69 -61.95 0.24 -22.00
N GLU A 70 -61.02 -0.72 -21.99
CA GLU A 70 -60.82 -1.67 -20.90
C GLU A 70 -59.71 -1.20 -19.95
N LYS A 71 -59.93 -1.36 -18.64
CA LYS A 71 -58.99 -0.95 -17.58
C LYS A 71 -57.63 -1.64 -17.75
N PHE A 72 -56.58 -0.84 -17.76
CA PHE A 72 -55.18 -1.29 -17.82
C PHE A 72 -54.87 -2.22 -16.65
N THR A 73 -54.67 -3.52 -16.92
CA THR A 73 -54.21 -4.48 -15.92
C THR A 73 -52.68 -4.47 -15.88
N ARG A 74 -52.09 -4.26 -14.71
CA ARG A 74 -50.64 -4.24 -14.52
C ARG A 74 -50.08 -5.64 -14.83
N ILE A 75 -49.25 -5.75 -15.86
CA ILE A 75 -48.53 -6.99 -16.18
C ILE A 75 -47.47 -7.20 -15.09
N GLN A 76 -47.75 -8.10 -14.15
CA GLN A 76 -46.78 -8.62 -13.19
C GLN A 76 -46.45 -10.04 -13.63
N ILE A 77 -45.19 -10.31 -13.97
CA ILE A 77 -44.71 -11.63 -14.34
C ILE A 77 -43.64 -11.99 -13.32
N THR A 78 -43.96 -12.90 -12.42
CA THR A 78 -42.98 -13.47 -11.50
C THR A 78 -42.40 -14.71 -12.16
N PRO A 79 -41.14 -14.70 -12.62
CA PRO A 79 -40.55 -15.86 -13.26
C PRO A 79 -40.32 -16.98 -12.23
N ALA A 80 -40.54 -18.23 -12.64
CA ALA A 80 -40.32 -19.41 -11.81
C ALA A 80 -38.83 -19.62 -11.46
N HIS A 81 -37.91 -19.19 -12.33
CA HIS A 81 -36.47 -19.30 -12.11
C HIS A 81 -35.90 -18.22 -11.19
N ALA A 82 -36.69 -17.24 -10.72
CA ALA A 82 -36.21 -16.17 -9.84
C ALA A 82 -35.59 -16.73 -8.55
N LYS A 83 -36.25 -17.72 -7.95
CA LYS A 83 -35.75 -18.37 -6.73
C LYS A 83 -34.45 -19.16 -6.97
N LEU A 84 -34.32 -19.80 -8.14
CA LEU A 84 -33.08 -20.47 -8.53
C LEU A 84 -31.95 -19.45 -8.77
N HIS A 85 -32.25 -18.30 -9.38
CA HIS A 85 -31.27 -17.24 -9.60
C HIS A 85 -30.74 -16.68 -8.28
N GLU A 86 -31.62 -16.37 -7.31
CA GLU A 86 -31.23 -15.95 -5.96
C GLU A 86 -30.35 -17.01 -5.29
N ARG A 87 -30.73 -18.29 -5.42
CA ARG A 87 -29.98 -19.42 -4.87
C ARG A 87 -28.58 -19.54 -5.48
N VAL A 88 -28.47 -19.46 -6.80
CA VAL A 88 -27.19 -19.52 -7.54
C VAL A 88 -26.28 -18.35 -7.13
N SER A 89 -26.82 -17.13 -7.08
CA SER A 89 -26.08 -15.94 -6.65
C SER A 89 -25.59 -16.07 -5.21
N PHE A 90 -26.44 -16.57 -4.31
CA PHE A 90 -26.10 -16.83 -2.93
C PHE A 90 -24.92 -17.81 -2.81
N VAL A 91 -24.98 -18.94 -3.53
CA VAL A 91 -23.96 -19.99 -3.49
C VAL A 91 -22.63 -19.50 -4.07
N LYS A 92 -22.69 -18.68 -5.13
CA LYS A 92 -21.50 -18.00 -5.69
C LYS A 92 -20.83 -17.13 -4.64
N ASN A 93 -21.62 -16.30 -3.93
CA ASN A 93 -21.12 -15.43 -2.87
C ASN A 93 -20.56 -16.23 -1.69
N PHE A 94 -21.26 -17.27 -1.25
CA PHE A 94 -20.80 -18.18 -0.20
C PHE A 94 -19.43 -18.77 -0.55
N ARG A 95 -19.29 -19.32 -1.76
CA ARG A 95 -18.04 -19.95 -2.18
C ARG A 95 -16.90 -18.96 -2.38
N LYS A 96 -17.20 -17.75 -2.86
CA LYS A 96 -16.23 -16.65 -2.92
C LYS A 96 -15.73 -16.26 -1.52
N GLN A 97 -16.63 -16.19 -0.54
CA GLN A 97 -16.26 -15.91 0.85
C GLN A 97 -15.44 -17.04 1.49
N HIS A 98 -15.78 -18.30 1.21
CA HIS A 98 -15.01 -19.47 1.65
C HIS A 98 -13.60 -19.46 1.03
N GLU A 99 -13.48 -19.25 -0.27
CA GLU A 99 -12.18 -19.21 -0.95
C GLU A 99 -11.32 -18.05 -0.45
N GLN A 100 -11.92 -16.86 -0.27
CA GLN A 100 -11.23 -15.74 0.36
C GLN A 100 -10.75 -16.09 1.78
N LEU A 101 -11.58 -16.74 2.60
CA LEU A 101 -11.16 -17.20 3.92
C LEU A 101 -10.01 -18.21 3.83
N HIS A 102 -10.13 -19.23 2.98
CA HIS A 102 -9.09 -20.23 2.80
C HIS A 102 -7.77 -19.58 2.33
N GLN A 103 -7.80 -18.71 1.33
CA GLN A 103 -6.63 -17.99 0.85
C GLN A 103 -6.05 -17.04 1.89
N THR A 104 -6.88 -16.34 2.67
CA THR A 104 -6.40 -15.46 3.74
C THR A 104 -5.76 -16.24 4.87
N ILE A 105 -6.34 -17.37 5.30
CA ILE A 105 -5.76 -18.23 6.33
C ILE A 105 -4.48 -18.87 5.82
N VAL A 106 -4.47 -19.46 4.62
CA VAL A 106 -3.26 -20.03 4.00
C VAL A 106 -2.20 -18.95 3.91
N LYS A 107 -2.50 -17.78 3.34
CA LYS A 107 -1.53 -16.69 3.27
C LYS A 107 -0.98 -16.37 4.64
N VAL A 108 -1.79 -16.16 5.67
CA VAL A 108 -1.34 -15.77 7.02
C VAL A 108 -0.51 -16.87 7.70
N MET A 109 -0.89 -18.14 7.52
CA MET A 109 -0.31 -19.29 8.21
C MET A 109 0.90 -19.89 7.47
N THR A 110 0.97 -19.77 6.15
CA THR A 110 2.07 -20.30 5.33
C THR A 110 3.07 -19.25 4.88
N GLN A 111 2.95 -17.97 5.28
CA GLN A 111 4.05 -17.03 5.00
C GLN A 111 5.30 -17.50 5.79
N PRO A 112 6.39 -17.89 5.12
CA PRO A 112 7.66 -17.99 5.80
C PRO A 112 7.95 -16.61 6.40
N LYS A 113 8.48 -16.57 7.63
CA LYS A 113 8.96 -15.35 8.27
C LYS A 113 9.86 -14.64 7.25
N GLY A 114 9.35 -13.60 6.59
CA GLY A 114 10.11 -12.83 5.63
C GLY A 114 11.38 -12.35 6.32
N VAL A 115 12.50 -12.94 5.92
CA VAL A 115 13.83 -12.45 6.21
C VAL A 115 13.93 -11.13 5.44
N THR A 116 13.51 -10.04 6.07
CA THR A 116 14.13 -8.76 5.76
C THR A 116 15.59 -8.92 6.17
N LYS A 117 16.45 -9.27 5.21
CA LYS A 117 17.88 -9.04 5.31
C LYS A 117 18.04 -7.52 5.46
N ILE A 118 18.06 -7.06 6.70
CA ILE A 118 18.74 -5.82 7.03
C ILE A 118 20.20 -6.19 6.94
N ILE A 119 20.83 -5.85 5.82
CA ILE A 119 22.28 -5.84 5.72
C ILE A 119 22.73 -4.69 6.63
N VAL A 120 22.97 -5.00 7.89
CA VAL A 120 23.87 -4.21 8.72
C VAL A 120 25.24 -4.84 8.48
N GLU A 121 26.04 -4.21 7.61
CA GLU A 121 27.48 -4.39 7.68
C GLU A 121 27.92 -3.89 9.05
N ASN A 122 28.23 -4.82 9.94
CA ASN A 122 29.35 -4.70 10.86
C ASN A 122 29.71 -6.07 11.42
N ASP A 123 31.00 -6.36 11.28
CA ASP A 123 31.74 -7.49 11.78
C ASP A 123 31.28 -8.02 13.14
N THR A 124 30.96 -9.31 13.21
CA THR A 124 31.71 -10.33 13.96
C THR A 124 30.93 -11.64 13.98
N ASN A 125 31.64 -12.74 13.75
CA ASN A 125 31.14 -14.11 13.75
C ASN A 125 30.54 -14.49 15.12
N SER A 126 29.22 -14.46 15.20
CA SER A 126 28.45 -15.31 16.11
C SER A 126 27.16 -15.71 15.41
N VAL A 127 27.21 -16.85 14.72
CA VAL A 127 26.03 -17.54 14.19
C VAL A 127 25.22 -18.04 15.38
N GLN A 128 24.37 -17.20 15.94
CA GLN A 128 23.21 -17.66 16.70
C GLN A 128 22.15 -18.07 15.69
N GLN A 129 22.08 -19.37 15.42
CA GLN A 129 20.90 -20.02 14.87
C GLN A 129 19.74 -19.75 15.85
N GLN A 130 18.99 -18.67 15.62
CA GLN A 130 17.66 -18.54 16.19
C GLN A 130 16.72 -19.39 15.34
N GLU A 131 16.52 -20.60 15.85
CA GLU A 131 15.39 -21.52 15.67
C GLU A 131 14.44 -21.14 14.52
N GLU A 132 14.56 -21.93 13.46
CA GLU A 132 13.46 -22.25 12.56
C GLU A 132 12.32 -22.84 13.39
N GLU A 133 11.48 -21.97 13.97
CA GLU A 133 10.16 -22.37 14.45
C GLU A 133 9.38 -22.86 13.24
N SER A 134 9.39 -24.18 13.08
CA SER A 134 8.45 -25.00 12.34
C SER A 134 7.07 -24.35 12.35
N VAL A 135 6.40 -24.33 11.19
CA VAL A 135 4.96 -24.08 11.05
C VAL A 135 4.27 -24.73 12.25
N SER A 136 3.65 -23.91 13.11
CA SER A 136 3.13 -24.44 14.36
C SER A 136 2.08 -25.51 14.00
N MET A 137 2.17 -26.69 14.61
CA MET A 137 1.26 -27.83 14.37
C MET A 137 -0.24 -27.39 14.44
N SER A 138 -0.51 -26.32 15.19
CA SER A 138 -1.81 -25.70 15.38
C SER A 138 -2.28 -24.79 14.21
N ASP A 139 -1.37 -24.27 13.38
CA ASP A 139 -1.71 -23.50 12.17
C ASP A 139 -2.23 -24.42 11.05
N ILE A 140 -1.77 -25.68 11.04
CA ILE A 140 -2.27 -26.73 10.14
C ILE A 140 -3.68 -27.15 10.56
N ASP A 141 -3.94 -27.26 11.87
CA ASP A 141 -5.24 -27.63 12.45
C ASP A 141 -6.36 -26.64 12.06
N SER A 142 -6.10 -25.33 12.11
CA SER A 142 -7.10 -24.32 11.70
C SER A 142 -7.42 -24.34 10.20
N ILE A 143 -6.46 -24.73 9.33
CA ILE A 143 -6.70 -24.90 7.89
C ILE A 143 -7.51 -26.17 7.65
N GLU A 144 -7.20 -27.24 8.37
CA GLU A 144 -7.89 -28.52 8.26
C GLU A 144 -9.34 -28.42 8.76
N GLU A 145 -9.60 -27.72 9.86
CA GLU A 145 -10.94 -27.49 10.41
C GLU A 145 -11.85 -26.77 9.39
N VAL A 146 -11.32 -25.79 8.65
CA VAL A 146 -12.03 -25.08 7.57
C VAL A 146 -12.33 -26.00 6.39
N LYS A 147 -11.37 -26.86 6.01
CA LYS A 147 -11.56 -27.83 4.92
C LYS A 147 -12.61 -28.88 5.30
N GLN A 148 -12.54 -29.43 6.51
CA GLN A 148 -13.52 -30.38 7.04
C GLN A 148 -14.92 -29.76 7.17
N ALA A 149 -15.02 -28.47 7.52
CA ALA A 149 -16.28 -27.75 7.52
C ALA A 149 -16.87 -27.62 6.10
N PHE A 150 -16.03 -27.40 5.09
CA PHE A 150 -16.48 -27.36 3.70
C PHE A 150 -16.86 -28.75 3.17
N GLU A 151 -16.16 -29.80 3.57
CA GLU A 151 -16.48 -31.19 3.20
C GLU A 151 -17.88 -31.60 3.64
N SER A 152 -18.30 -31.26 4.86
CA SER A 152 -19.69 -31.50 5.30
C SER A 152 -20.75 -30.80 4.46
N LEU A 153 -20.37 -29.76 3.71
CA LEU A 153 -21.26 -29.01 2.83
C LEU A 153 -21.28 -29.55 1.39
N LYS A 154 -20.32 -30.40 1.01
CA LYS A 154 -20.23 -30.95 -0.35
C LYS A 154 -21.32 -31.98 -0.65
N ASP A 155 -21.82 -32.66 0.37
CA ASP A 155 -22.80 -33.74 0.24
C ASP A 155 -24.26 -33.25 0.15
N ILE A 156 -24.47 -31.94 0.32
CA ILE A 156 -25.80 -31.34 0.33
C ILE A 156 -26.19 -30.86 -1.08
N ASN A 157 -27.42 -31.16 -1.49
CA ASN A 157 -27.98 -30.72 -2.76
C ASN A 157 -28.32 -29.22 -2.72
N ILE A 158 -27.40 -28.42 -3.22
CA ILE A 158 -27.50 -26.95 -3.20
C ILE A 158 -28.57 -26.42 -4.16
N LEU A 159 -28.86 -27.17 -5.22
CA LEU A 159 -29.77 -26.78 -6.29
C LEU A 159 -31.25 -27.05 -5.94
N ASP A 160 -31.55 -27.63 -4.78
CA ASP A 160 -32.92 -27.80 -4.34
C ASP A 160 -33.47 -26.48 -3.78
N VAL A 161 -34.50 -25.95 -4.44
CA VAL A 161 -35.18 -24.70 -4.12
C VAL A 161 -36.49 -24.96 -3.34
N SER A 162 -36.75 -26.22 -2.97
CA SER A 162 -37.85 -26.60 -2.09
C SER A 162 -37.69 -25.94 -0.70
N PRO A 163 -38.79 -25.73 0.04
CA PRO A 163 -38.70 -25.22 1.41
C PRO A 163 -37.87 -26.15 2.31
N GLU A 164 -37.97 -27.46 2.11
CA GLU A 164 -37.17 -28.48 2.82
C GLU A 164 -35.68 -28.37 2.48
N GLY A 165 -35.34 -28.20 1.20
CA GLY A 165 -33.95 -27.99 0.75
C GLY A 165 -33.35 -26.67 1.24
N THR A 166 -34.19 -25.65 1.42
CA THR A 166 -33.78 -24.37 2.00
C THR A 166 -33.46 -24.52 3.49
N GLU A 167 -34.28 -25.24 4.24
CA GLU A 167 -34.07 -25.52 5.67
C GLU A 167 -32.79 -26.33 5.92
N ILE A 168 -32.60 -27.42 5.15
CA ILE A 168 -31.38 -28.25 5.20
C ILE A 168 -30.14 -27.40 4.91
N TRP A 169 -30.23 -26.48 3.94
CA TRP A 169 -29.11 -25.60 3.65
C TRP A 169 -28.85 -24.59 4.76
N THR A 170 -29.89 -23.97 5.32
CA THR A 170 -29.70 -23.01 6.43
C THR A 170 -29.08 -23.67 7.64
N ASP A 171 -29.47 -24.91 7.95
CA ASP A 171 -28.87 -25.67 9.06
C ASP A 171 -27.40 -25.99 8.80
N ALA A 172 -27.08 -26.40 7.57
CA ALA A 172 -25.70 -26.68 7.19
C ALA A 172 -24.83 -25.42 7.12
N GLU A 173 -25.40 -24.30 6.67
CA GLU A 173 -24.76 -22.99 6.70
C GLU A 173 -24.50 -22.54 8.14
N ASN A 174 -25.47 -22.73 9.05
CA ASN A 174 -25.29 -22.44 10.47
C ASN A 174 -24.16 -23.29 11.07
N ALA A 175 -24.14 -24.60 10.78
CA ALA A 175 -23.06 -25.49 11.22
C ALA A 175 -21.69 -25.07 10.67
N TYR A 176 -21.61 -24.67 9.40
CA TYR A 176 -20.39 -24.13 8.79
C TYR A 176 -19.97 -22.81 9.45
N ASN A 177 -20.90 -21.88 9.65
CA ASN A 177 -20.65 -20.58 10.29
C ASN A 177 -20.21 -20.73 11.75
N GLU A 178 -20.73 -21.72 12.48
CA GLU A 178 -20.25 -22.05 13.82
C GLU A 178 -18.81 -22.54 13.81
N ARG A 179 -18.44 -23.46 12.92
CA ARG A 179 -17.05 -23.93 12.77
C ARG A 179 -16.11 -22.80 12.38
N VAL A 180 -16.49 -21.98 11.39
CA VAL A 180 -15.72 -20.79 11.02
C VAL A 180 -15.59 -19.81 12.20
N SER A 181 -16.64 -19.63 13.00
CA SER A 181 -16.58 -18.78 14.19
C SER A 181 -15.63 -19.33 15.28
N ARG A 182 -15.47 -20.65 15.38
CA ARG A 182 -14.48 -21.29 16.28
C ARG A 182 -13.07 -21.00 15.79
N VAL A 183 -12.82 -21.20 14.49
CA VAL A 183 -11.53 -20.87 13.84
C VAL A 183 -11.20 -19.38 14.03
N GLU A 184 -12.17 -18.48 13.83
CA GLU A 184 -11.97 -17.06 14.09
C GLU A 184 -11.62 -16.76 15.55
N SER A 185 -12.27 -17.43 16.50
CA SER A 185 -11.98 -17.27 17.93
C SER A 185 -10.56 -17.75 18.27
N GLN A 186 -10.12 -18.88 17.70
CA GLN A 186 -8.75 -19.36 17.84
C GLN A 186 -7.74 -18.36 17.27
N ILE A 187 -8.02 -17.80 16.08
CA ILE A 187 -7.18 -16.77 15.46
C ILE A 187 -7.11 -15.51 16.34
N ILE A 188 -8.24 -15.08 16.93
CA ILE A 188 -8.28 -13.92 17.83
C ILE A 188 -7.40 -14.16 19.08
N THR A 189 -7.49 -15.34 19.70
CA THR A 189 -6.65 -15.68 20.86
C THR A 189 -5.17 -15.63 20.48
N ARG A 190 -4.78 -16.27 19.37
CA ARG A 190 -3.38 -16.23 18.89
C ARG A 190 -2.90 -14.82 18.56
N LEU A 191 -3.77 -14.00 17.96
CA LEU A 191 -3.44 -12.63 17.63
C LEU A 191 -3.24 -11.80 18.92
N ARG A 192 -4.07 -12.00 19.94
CA ARG A 192 -3.90 -11.39 21.26
C ARG A 192 -2.62 -11.83 21.94
N ASP A 193 -2.28 -13.11 21.91
CA ASP A 193 -1.05 -13.63 22.53
C ASP A 193 0.20 -13.07 21.82
N ARG A 194 0.19 -13.02 20.47
CA ARG A 194 1.28 -12.42 19.70
C ARG A 194 1.39 -10.91 19.91
N LEU A 195 0.28 -10.20 20.09
CA LEU A 195 0.31 -8.77 20.42
C LEU A 195 0.74 -8.52 21.86
N GLY A 196 0.32 -9.36 22.81
CA GLY A 196 0.70 -9.26 24.21
C GLY A 196 2.19 -9.55 24.48
N THR A 197 2.85 -10.29 23.60
CA THR A 197 4.30 -10.54 23.67
C THR A 197 5.14 -9.42 23.04
N CYS A 198 4.55 -8.57 22.19
CA CYS A 198 5.25 -7.46 21.55
C CYS A 198 5.50 -6.33 22.55
N LYS A 199 6.75 -5.84 22.65
CA LYS A 199 7.09 -4.68 23.50
C LYS A 199 7.19 -3.38 22.72
N ASN A 200 7.38 -3.46 21.40
CA ASN A 200 7.58 -2.31 20.53
C ASN A 200 6.43 -2.18 19.53
N ALA A 201 5.96 -0.95 19.30
CA ALA A 201 4.95 -0.66 18.28
C ALA A 201 5.39 -1.16 16.89
N ASN A 202 6.68 -1.10 16.55
CA ASN A 202 7.20 -1.62 15.29
C ASN A 202 7.00 -3.14 15.13
N GLU A 203 7.12 -3.90 16.23
CA GLU A 203 6.88 -5.35 16.23
C GLU A 203 5.39 -5.64 16.09
N MET A 204 4.55 -4.88 16.80
CA MET A 204 3.10 -4.94 16.65
C MET A 204 2.70 -4.67 15.18
N PHE A 205 3.20 -3.60 14.53
CA PHE A 205 2.92 -3.34 13.10
C PHE A 205 3.34 -4.50 12.19
N ARG A 206 4.45 -5.19 12.50
CA ARG A 206 4.88 -6.38 11.73
C ARG A 206 3.91 -7.54 11.92
N VAL A 207 3.33 -7.71 13.10
CA VAL A 207 2.24 -8.67 13.32
C VAL A 207 1.01 -8.22 12.52
N PHE A 208 0.55 -6.98 12.68
CA PHE A 208 -0.63 -6.44 11.98
C PHE A 208 -0.57 -6.57 10.46
N SER A 209 0.56 -6.21 9.83
CA SER A 209 0.74 -6.32 8.38
C SER A 209 0.57 -7.76 7.85
N LYS A 210 0.93 -8.78 8.65
CA LYS A 210 0.70 -10.20 8.29
C LYS A 210 -0.77 -10.55 8.32
N PHE A 211 -1.50 -10.08 9.35
CA PHE A 211 -2.92 -10.38 9.55
C PHE A 211 -3.87 -9.42 8.80
N ASN A 212 -3.36 -8.44 8.04
CA ASN A 212 -4.15 -7.41 7.34
C ASN A 212 -5.30 -8.00 6.48
N ALA A 213 -5.05 -9.13 5.83
CA ALA A 213 -6.05 -9.80 5.01
C ALA A 213 -7.28 -10.30 5.80
N LEU A 214 -7.14 -10.53 7.11
CA LEU A 214 -8.21 -11.03 7.98
C LEU A 214 -9.08 -9.91 8.59
N PHE A 215 -8.67 -8.64 8.46
CA PHE A 215 -9.38 -7.50 9.05
C PHE A 215 -10.67 -7.11 8.33
N VAL A 216 -10.98 -7.77 7.21
CA VAL A 216 -12.30 -7.69 6.56
C VAL A 216 -13.41 -8.24 7.48
N ARG A 217 -13.07 -9.13 8.42
CA ARG A 217 -14.04 -9.78 9.30
C ARG A 217 -14.38 -8.93 10.53
N PRO A 218 -15.68 -8.64 10.80
CA PRO A 218 -16.09 -7.79 11.93
C PRO A 218 -15.67 -8.31 13.30
N LYS A 219 -15.70 -9.62 13.55
CA LYS A 219 -15.31 -10.21 14.84
C LYS A 219 -13.82 -10.00 15.15
N ILE A 220 -12.96 -10.23 14.15
CA ILE A 220 -11.51 -10.02 14.26
C ILE A 220 -11.21 -8.52 14.43
N ARG A 221 -11.88 -7.66 13.65
CA ARG A 221 -11.75 -6.19 13.75
C ARG A 221 -12.14 -5.66 15.13
N GLY A 222 -13.24 -6.16 15.70
CA GLY A 222 -13.69 -5.77 17.04
C GLY A 222 -12.69 -6.17 18.13
N ALA A 223 -12.08 -7.35 18.03
CA ALA A 223 -11.08 -7.81 19.00
C ALA A 223 -9.78 -6.99 18.99
N ILE A 224 -9.51 -6.28 17.90
CA ILE A 224 -8.29 -5.52 17.64
C ILE A 224 -8.43 -4.04 18.00
N GLN A 225 -9.66 -3.54 18.14
CA GLN A 225 -9.95 -2.11 18.32
C GLN A 225 -9.19 -1.47 19.50
N GLU A 226 -9.01 -2.20 20.60
CA GLU A 226 -8.24 -1.74 21.77
C GLU A 226 -6.76 -1.46 21.43
N TYR A 227 -6.15 -2.35 20.63
CA TYR A 227 -4.76 -2.19 20.18
C TYR A 227 -4.61 -1.13 19.07
N GLN A 228 -5.66 -0.87 18.30
CA GLN A 228 -5.63 0.18 17.28
C GLN A 228 -5.36 1.54 17.90
N THR A 229 -6.05 1.89 19.00
CA THR A 229 -5.83 3.17 19.69
C THR A 229 -4.38 3.30 20.16
N GLN A 230 -3.82 2.26 20.77
CA GLN A 230 -2.42 2.25 21.24
C GLN A 230 -1.41 2.44 20.09
N LEU A 231 -1.66 1.78 18.94
CA LEU A 231 -0.82 1.92 17.75
C LEU A 231 -0.91 3.32 17.16
N ILE A 232 -2.11 3.89 17.10
CA ILE A 232 -2.33 5.24 16.57
C ILE A 232 -1.65 6.29 17.44
N ASP A 233 -1.74 6.17 18.77
CA ASP A 233 -1.00 7.01 19.69
C ASP A 233 0.52 6.88 19.48
N SER A 234 1.04 5.65 19.31
CA SER A 234 2.45 5.45 18.99
C SER A 234 2.86 6.08 17.65
N VAL A 235 2.02 6.00 16.61
CA VAL A 235 2.31 6.67 15.33
C VAL A 235 2.30 8.17 15.50
N LYS A 236 1.35 8.71 16.25
CA LYS A 236 1.25 10.14 16.53
C LYS A 236 2.48 10.64 17.25
N ASP A 237 2.99 9.92 18.24
CA ASP A 237 4.24 10.25 18.93
C ASP A 237 5.44 10.21 17.98
N ASP A 238 5.51 9.24 17.07
CA ASP A 238 6.56 9.15 16.07
C ASP A 238 6.50 10.30 15.05
N ILE A 239 5.29 10.71 14.63
CA ILE A 239 5.08 11.90 13.80
C ILE A 239 5.48 13.17 14.56
N GLN A 240 5.17 13.28 15.85
CA GLN A 240 5.62 14.40 16.67
C GLN A 240 7.15 14.44 16.80
N LYS A 241 7.82 13.29 16.95
CA LYS A 241 9.29 13.21 16.91
C LYS A 241 9.83 13.67 15.55
N LEU A 242 9.21 13.29 14.44
CA LEU A 242 9.57 13.81 13.11
C LEU A 242 9.38 15.33 13.03
N HIS A 243 8.29 15.85 13.59
CA HIS A 243 8.00 17.27 13.60
C HIS A 243 9.04 18.05 14.43
N ASN A 244 9.46 17.51 15.56
CA ASN A 244 10.51 18.10 16.39
C ASN A 244 11.87 18.06 15.69
N LYS A 245 12.20 16.96 15.00
CA LYS A 245 13.39 16.88 14.13
C LYS A 245 13.35 17.94 13.02
N PHE A 246 12.19 18.17 12.41
CA PHE A 246 12.03 19.21 11.40
C PHE A 246 12.21 20.62 11.98
N LYS A 247 11.64 20.90 13.17
CA LYS A 247 11.77 22.19 13.88
C LYS A 247 13.21 22.55 14.22
N LEU A 248 14.04 21.57 14.57
CA LEU A 248 15.46 21.78 14.87
C LEU A 248 16.25 22.34 13.67
N GLN A 249 15.68 22.29 12.46
CA GLN A 249 16.27 22.69 11.19
C GLN A 249 17.53 21.92 10.81
N TYR A 250 17.73 21.68 9.52
CA TYR A 250 18.86 20.91 9.02
C TYR A 250 20.22 21.48 9.49
N ARG A 251 20.39 22.81 9.50
CA ARG A 251 21.68 23.46 9.84
C ARG A 251 22.15 23.24 11.28
N ARG A 252 21.24 22.96 12.23
CA ARG A 252 21.59 22.70 13.64
C ARG A 252 21.54 21.21 13.99
N ALA A 253 21.09 20.37 13.05
CA ALA A 253 21.03 18.94 13.25
C ALA A 253 22.43 18.31 13.11
N GLU A 254 22.68 17.24 13.85
CA GLU A 254 23.88 16.39 13.68
C GLU A 254 24.02 15.87 12.25
N ALA A 255 22.89 15.71 11.55
CA ALA A 255 22.83 15.35 10.14
C ALA A 255 23.64 16.31 9.24
N PHE A 256 23.74 17.60 9.59
CA PHE A 256 24.57 18.56 8.85
C PHE A 256 26.06 18.23 8.93
N HIS A 257 26.56 17.96 10.14
CA HIS A 257 27.95 17.62 10.37
C HIS A 257 28.31 16.29 9.70
N MET A 258 27.42 15.30 9.78
CA MET A 258 27.59 14.00 9.11
C MET A 258 27.55 14.12 7.58
N ALA A 259 26.66 14.96 7.04
CA ALA A 259 26.60 15.21 5.60
C ALA A 259 27.85 15.93 5.11
N GLN A 260 28.36 16.90 5.87
CA GLN A 260 29.60 17.60 5.55
C GLN A 260 30.80 16.64 5.55
N LEU A 261 30.87 15.71 6.52
CA LEU A 261 31.90 14.66 6.56
C LEU A 261 31.82 13.71 5.35
N ARG A 262 30.61 13.48 4.82
CA ARG A 262 30.35 12.63 3.64
C ARG A 262 30.38 13.39 2.32
N ASP A 263 30.97 14.59 2.29
CA ASP A 263 31.10 15.41 1.08
C ASP A 263 29.75 15.79 0.42
N LEU A 264 28.68 15.89 1.20
CA LEU A 264 27.38 16.37 0.74
C LEU A 264 27.28 17.89 0.96
N PRO A 265 27.12 18.68 -0.12
CA PRO A 265 26.90 20.12 -0.02
C PRO A 265 25.61 20.47 0.73
N VAL A 266 25.61 21.66 1.34
CA VAL A 266 24.56 22.11 2.26
C VAL A 266 23.17 22.15 1.63
N VAL A 267 23.06 22.54 0.36
CA VAL A 267 21.76 22.63 -0.35
C VAL A 267 21.24 21.22 -0.67
N SER A 268 22.08 20.39 -1.28
CA SER A 268 21.70 19.01 -1.62
C SER A 268 21.43 18.15 -0.38
N GLY A 269 22.18 18.35 0.70
CA GLY A 269 21.99 17.67 1.97
C GLY A 269 20.68 18.07 2.65
N ALA A 270 20.31 19.35 2.61
CA ALA A 270 19.01 19.83 3.11
C ALA A 270 17.84 19.20 2.35
N MET A 271 17.94 19.07 1.02
CA MET A 271 16.91 18.41 0.20
C MET A 271 16.80 16.92 0.48
N ILE A 272 17.93 16.21 0.58
CA ILE A 272 17.96 14.77 0.93
C ILE A 272 17.34 14.56 2.31
N TRP A 273 17.70 15.39 3.28
CA TRP A 273 17.16 15.32 4.63
C TRP A 273 15.64 15.56 4.68
N ALA A 274 15.15 16.59 3.98
CA ALA A 274 13.71 16.85 3.89
C ALA A 274 12.96 15.68 3.24
N ARG A 275 13.51 15.13 2.14
CA ARG A 275 12.92 13.97 1.45
C ARG A 275 12.98 12.69 2.27
N GLN A 276 13.98 12.54 3.13
CA GLN A 276 14.07 11.42 4.07
C GLN A 276 12.97 11.50 5.13
N ILE A 277 12.70 12.70 5.66
CA ILE A 277 11.58 12.93 6.59
C ILE A 277 10.24 12.65 5.89
N GLU A 278 10.08 13.10 4.64
CA GLU A 278 8.89 12.81 3.84
C GLU A 278 8.68 11.30 3.63
N ARG A 279 9.74 10.55 3.31
CA ARG A 279 9.67 9.08 3.19
C ARG A 279 9.30 8.40 4.50
N GLN A 280 9.85 8.87 5.62
CA GLN A 280 9.49 8.36 6.96
C GLN A 280 8.02 8.64 7.27
N LEU A 281 7.54 9.86 7.00
CA LEU A 281 6.13 10.21 7.13
C LEU A 281 5.23 9.30 6.30
N GLN A 282 5.57 9.07 5.02
CA GLN A 282 4.81 8.15 4.16
C GLN A 282 4.82 6.72 4.69
N THR A 283 5.94 6.26 5.25
CA THR A 283 6.04 4.94 5.88
C THR A 283 5.11 4.84 7.09
N TYR A 284 5.03 5.88 7.93
CA TYR A 284 4.09 5.93 9.04
C TYR A 284 2.63 5.99 8.57
N MET A 285 2.32 6.73 7.51
CA MET A 285 0.97 6.75 6.92
C MET A 285 0.57 5.38 6.35
N ASN A 286 1.47 4.69 5.67
CA ASN A 286 1.22 3.33 5.18
C ASN A 286 0.98 2.36 6.35
N ARG A 287 1.67 2.51 7.48
CA ARG A 287 1.42 1.70 8.68
C ARG A 287 0.04 1.96 9.29
N VAL A 288 -0.44 3.20 9.26
CA VAL A 288 -1.81 3.55 9.68
C VAL A 288 -2.83 2.91 8.73
N GLU A 289 -2.57 2.94 7.43
CA GLU A 289 -3.39 2.25 6.43
C GLU A 289 -3.43 0.73 6.66
N ASP A 290 -2.31 0.11 7.03
CA ASP A 290 -2.26 -1.33 7.36
C ASP A 290 -3.05 -1.69 8.63
N VAL A 291 -3.21 -0.76 9.59
CA VAL A 291 -3.92 -1.01 10.86
C VAL A 291 -5.42 -0.81 10.74
N LEU A 292 -5.86 0.22 10.02
CA LEU A 292 -7.27 0.57 9.88
C LEU A 292 -7.90 0.05 8.58
N GLY A 293 -7.08 -0.40 7.64
CA GLY A 293 -7.49 -0.84 6.31
C GLY A 293 -7.82 0.33 5.38
N LYS A 294 -8.41 -0.01 4.22
CA LYS A 294 -8.85 0.97 3.23
C LYS A 294 -10.06 1.74 3.79
N GLY A 295 -9.92 3.04 3.99
CA GLY A 295 -10.94 3.89 4.61
C GLY A 295 -10.59 4.39 6.02
N TRP A 296 -9.33 4.31 6.42
CA TRP A 296 -8.81 4.93 7.65
C TRP A 296 -9.08 6.44 7.72
N GLU A 297 -9.26 7.10 6.58
CA GLU A 297 -9.60 8.51 6.45
C GLU A 297 -10.96 8.87 7.07
N ASN A 298 -11.90 7.93 7.15
CA ASN A 298 -13.24 8.16 7.71
C ASN A 298 -13.26 8.14 9.25
N TYR A 299 -12.16 7.74 9.88
CA TYR A 299 -12.04 7.76 11.33
C TYR A 299 -11.66 9.16 11.80
N ALA A 300 -12.26 9.62 12.90
CA ALA A 300 -11.99 10.95 13.46
C ALA A 300 -10.50 11.20 13.78
N GLU A 301 -9.75 10.14 14.13
CA GLU A 301 -8.30 10.21 14.35
C GLU A 301 -7.52 10.17 13.03
N GLY A 302 -7.98 9.38 12.05
CA GLY A 302 -7.40 9.28 10.72
C GLY A 302 -7.51 10.58 9.93
N GLU A 303 -8.67 11.25 9.97
CA GLU A 303 -8.89 12.54 9.31
C GLU A 303 -7.93 13.63 9.87
N LYS A 304 -7.76 13.66 11.20
CA LYS A 304 -6.83 14.58 11.86
C LYS A 304 -5.38 14.29 11.46
N LEU A 305 -4.98 13.02 11.46
CA LEU A 305 -3.64 12.60 11.04
C LEU A 305 -3.39 12.91 9.56
N GLN A 306 -4.38 12.70 8.69
CA GLN A 306 -4.29 13.00 7.27
C GLN A 306 -4.11 14.51 7.05
N THR A 307 -4.87 15.34 7.78
CA THR A 307 -4.75 16.80 7.71
C THR A 307 -3.38 17.28 8.21
N GLU A 308 -2.92 16.76 9.35
CA GLU A 308 -1.59 17.07 9.90
C GLU A 308 -0.47 16.63 8.96
N SER A 309 -0.58 15.42 8.39
CA SER A 309 0.35 14.87 7.41
C SER A 309 0.41 15.69 6.13
N ASN A 310 -0.74 16.09 5.57
CA ASN A 310 -0.80 16.95 4.39
C ASN A 310 -0.17 18.31 4.65
N ASN A 311 -0.42 18.90 5.82
CA ASN A 311 0.20 20.16 6.23
C ASN A 311 1.71 20.02 6.42
N PHE A 312 2.17 18.90 6.98
CA PHE A 312 3.59 18.62 7.15
C PHE A 312 4.28 18.38 5.81
N ARG A 313 3.66 17.63 4.89
CA ARG A 313 4.14 17.41 3.53
C ARG A 313 4.28 18.71 2.75
N LYS A 314 3.33 19.64 2.86
CA LYS A 314 3.44 20.99 2.26
C LYS A 314 4.65 21.76 2.80
N LYS A 315 4.97 21.61 4.10
CA LYS A 315 6.15 22.26 4.71
C LYS A 315 7.47 21.59 4.33
N LEU A 316 7.44 20.32 3.95
CA LEU A 316 8.59 19.53 3.51
C LEU A 316 8.88 19.69 2.01
N ASP A 317 8.12 20.51 1.29
CA ASP A 317 8.38 20.73 -0.13
C ASP A 317 9.79 21.32 -0.33
N THR A 318 10.53 20.67 -1.20
CA THR A 318 11.93 20.96 -1.52
C THR A 318 12.05 21.94 -2.69
N LYS A 319 10.96 22.21 -3.41
CA LYS A 319 10.93 23.18 -4.53
C LYS A 319 11.40 24.58 -4.13
N PRO A 320 10.99 25.18 -3.00
CA PRO A 320 11.49 26.51 -2.62
C PRO A 320 13.00 26.55 -2.39
N ILE A 321 13.58 25.45 -1.88
CA ILE A 321 15.03 25.32 -1.68
C ILE A 321 15.73 25.25 -3.04
N TYR A 322 15.12 24.54 -3.99
CA TYR A 322 15.62 24.40 -5.36
C TYR A 322 15.58 25.72 -6.13
N ASP A 323 14.48 26.47 -6.03
CA ASP A 323 14.32 27.76 -6.71
C ASP A 323 15.28 28.81 -6.13
N ALA A 324 15.46 28.81 -4.81
CA ALA A 324 16.45 29.66 -4.14
C ALA A 324 17.88 29.34 -4.61
N TRP A 325 18.20 28.06 -4.81
CA TRP A 325 19.49 27.61 -5.33
C TRP A 325 19.70 28.04 -6.78
N ILE A 326 18.71 27.90 -7.67
CA ILE A 326 18.82 28.42 -9.05
C ILE A 326 19.05 29.93 -9.06
N LYS A 327 18.29 30.67 -8.25
CA LYS A 327 18.43 32.13 -8.17
C LYS A 327 19.81 32.54 -7.69
N ASP A 328 20.33 31.85 -6.68
CA ASP A 328 21.66 32.08 -6.13
C ASP A 328 22.77 31.74 -7.14
N ILE A 329 22.61 30.69 -7.95
CA ILE A 329 23.55 30.34 -9.02
C ILE A 329 23.51 31.33 -10.18
N ASN A 330 22.32 31.72 -10.63
CA ASN A 330 22.17 32.66 -11.74
C ASN A 330 22.61 34.08 -11.38
N GLY A 331 22.56 34.44 -10.10
CA GLY A 331 23.07 35.72 -9.59
C GLY A 331 24.58 35.74 -9.37
N ARG A 332 25.29 34.63 -9.58
CA ARG A 332 26.74 34.51 -9.38
C ARG A 332 27.46 34.40 -10.71
N ASP A 333 28.56 35.15 -10.84
CA ASP A 333 29.53 34.95 -11.91
C ASP A 333 30.39 33.71 -11.62
N LEU A 334 29.96 32.56 -12.14
CA LEU A 334 30.63 31.27 -11.95
C LEU A 334 31.66 30.95 -13.04
N SER A 335 32.26 31.98 -13.65
CA SER A 335 33.26 31.77 -14.71
C SER A 335 34.56 31.20 -14.16
N VAL A 336 35.01 30.06 -14.72
CA VAL A 336 36.32 29.43 -14.42
C VAL A 336 37.48 30.15 -15.17
N SER A 337 37.28 31.40 -15.57
CA SER A 337 38.24 32.18 -16.35
C SER A 337 38.84 33.29 -15.49
N GLY A 338 40.17 33.32 -15.37
CA GLY A 338 40.87 34.32 -14.58
C GLY A 338 42.34 34.01 -14.34
N LYS A 339 43.01 34.91 -13.61
CA LYS A 339 44.39 34.71 -13.13
C LYS A 339 44.40 33.58 -12.11
N LEU A 340 45.29 32.60 -12.27
CA LEU A 340 45.39 31.40 -11.42
C LEU A 340 45.96 31.69 -10.02
N PHE A 341 46.87 32.67 -9.92
CA PHE A 341 47.50 33.08 -8.68
C PHE A 341 47.04 34.48 -8.28
N GLU A 342 46.71 34.64 -7.02
CA GLU A 342 46.41 35.92 -6.39
C GLU A 342 47.38 36.15 -5.24
N ILE A 343 47.96 37.35 -5.17
CA ILE A 343 48.84 37.72 -4.07
C ILE A 343 47.98 38.43 -3.01
N THR A 344 47.66 37.71 -1.93
CA THR A 344 46.88 38.25 -0.82
C THR A 344 47.82 38.79 0.26
N LYS A 345 47.44 39.91 0.91
CA LYS A 345 48.20 40.46 2.04
C LYS A 345 47.65 39.89 3.33
N ASN A 346 48.45 39.12 4.06
CA ASN A 346 48.02 38.58 5.34
C ASN A 346 48.12 39.65 6.43
N ARG A 347 46.97 40.17 6.87
CA ARG A 347 46.88 41.19 7.93
C ARG A 347 47.35 40.68 9.29
N ALA A 348 47.31 39.37 9.55
CA ALA A 348 47.73 38.78 10.83
C ALA A 348 49.26 38.58 10.93
N ALA A 349 49.96 38.50 9.80
CA ALA A 349 51.41 38.33 9.71
C ALA A 349 52.07 39.60 9.15
N ASN A 350 51.83 40.75 9.78
CA ASN A 350 52.49 42.02 9.48
C ASN A 350 52.43 42.46 7.99
N ASN A 351 51.30 42.23 7.31
CA ASN A 351 51.09 42.50 5.87
C ASN A 351 52.06 41.75 4.92
N GLN A 352 52.60 40.60 5.32
CA GLN A 352 53.37 39.74 4.42
C GLN A 352 52.52 39.30 3.22
N LEU A 353 53.15 39.31 2.04
CA LEU A 353 52.54 38.89 0.79
C LEU A 353 52.46 37.35 0.78
N GLN A 354 51.26 36.81 0.65
CA GLN A 354 51.01 35.39 0.54
C GLN A 354 50.54 35.06 -0.88
N LEU A 355 51.15 34.04 -1.48
CA LEU A 355 50.68 33.47 -2.73
C LEU A 355 49.47 32.61 -2.42
N ASP A 356 48.31 32.91 -3.00
CA ASP A 356 47.10 32.08 -2.95
C ASP A 356 46.67 31.68 -4.35
N VAL A 357 45.95 30.55 -4.43
CA VAL A 357 45.36 30.11 -5.70
C VAL A 357 43.97 30.70 -5.79
N ASN A 358 43.70 31.44 -6.86
CA ASN A 358 42.40 32.05 -7.13
C ASN A 358 41.42 30.97 -7.63
N PHE A 359 40.98 30.12 -6.71
CA PHE A 359 40.00 29.09 -6.98
C PHE A 359 38.83 29.24 -5.99
N ASN A 360 37.69 29.69 -6.50
CA ASN A 360 36.51 29.91 -5.67
C ASN A 360 36.01 28.56 -5.10
N PRO A 361 35.99 28.35 -3.76
CA PRO A 361 35.48 27.13 -3.14
C PRO A 361 34.03 26.80 -3.53
N GLN A 362 33.26 27.81 -3.96
CA GLN A 362 31.89 27.65 -4.43
C GLN A 362 31.80 26.86 -5.75
N ILE A 363 32.87 26.85 -6.56
CA ILE A 363 32.94 26.04 -7.77
C ILE A 363 32.99 24.54 -7.40
N ILE A 364 33.65 24.20 -6.29
CA ILE A 364 33.69 22.84 -5.74
C ILE A 364 32.31 22.42 -5.26
N THR A 365 31.60 23.31 -4.55
CA THR A 365 30.25 23.02 -4.09
C THR A 365 29.29 22.88 -5.26
N LEU A 366 29.43 23.70 -6.32
CA LEU A 366 28.55 23.69 -7.49
C LEU A 366 28.52 22.32 -8.19
N PHE A 367 29.66 21.74 -8.56
CA PHE A 367 29.63 20.46 -9.30
C PHE A 367 29.16 19.30 -8.41
N LYS A 368 29.46 19.35 -7.10
CA LYS A 368 28.95 18.38 -6.11
C LYS A 368 27.42 18.51 -5.97
N GLU A 369 26.88 19.73 -5.96
CA GLU A 369 25.43 20.01 -5.91
C GLU A 369 24.72 19.57 -7.18
N VAL A 370 25.26 19.91 -8.36
CA VAL A 370 24.71 19.50 -9.65
C VAL A 370 24.64 17.98 -9.76
N ARG A 371 25.68 17.25 -9.32
CA ARG A 371 25.67 15.78 -9.29
C ARG A 371 24.51 15.24 -8.44
N ASN A 372 24.36 15.75 -7.22
CA ASN A 372 23.35 15.27 -6.29
C ASN A 372 21.93 15.65 -6.74
N LEU A 373 21.74 16.82 -7.34
CA LEU A 373 20.45 17.25 -7.91
C LEU A 373 20.04 16.40 -9.10
N LEU A 374 20.98 16.03 -9.97
CA LEU A 374 20.73 15.08 -11.05
C LEU A 374 20.34 13.71 -10.50
N TRP A 375 21.00 13.21 -9.44
CA TRP A 375 20.60 11.97 -8.76
C TRP A 375 19.19 12.02 -8.14
N LEU A 376 18.77 13.20 -7.69
CA LEU A 376 17.43 13.44 -7.16
C LEU A 376 16.36 13.68 -8.25
N ASN A 377 16.75 13.61 -9.54
CA ASN A 377 15.94 13.88 -10.73
C ASN A 377 15.40 15.32 -10.85
N TYR A 378 16.14 16.33 -10.35
CA TYR A 378 15.81 17.74 -10.62
C TYR A 378 16.37 18.23 -11.96
N HIS A 379 15.66 19.15 -12.61
CA HIS A 379 16.03 19.69 -13.91
C HIS A 379 17.01 20.86 -13.81
N VAL A 380 18.31 20.57 -13.80
CA VAL A 380 19.36 21.59 -13.75
C VAL A 380 19.55 22.24 -15.14
N PRO A 381 19.55 23.59 -15.27
CA PRO A 381 19.80 24.28 -16.52
C PRO A 381 21.13 23.88 -17.19
N HIS A 382 21.12 23.72 -18.52
CA HIS A 382 22.29 23.27 -19.29
C HIS A 382 23.52 24.19 -19.12
N ALA A 383 23.31 25.51 -19.00
CA ALA A 383 24.40 26.46 -18.76
C ALA A 383 25.16 26.14 -17.46
N VAL A 384 24.42 25.91 -16.37
CA VAL A 384 24.98 25.55 -15.06
C VAL A 384 25.64 24.17 -15.10
N SER A 385 25.04 23.23 -15.83
CA SER A 385 25.63 21.90 -16.03
C SER A 385 26.97 21.95 -16.77
N ASN A 386 27.09 22.80 -17.79
CA ASN A 386 28.34 22.97 -18.54
C ASN A 386 29.43 23.59 -17.66
N VAL A 387 29.11 24.65 -16.91
CA VAL A 387 30.04 25.25 -15.94
C VAL A 387 30.48 24.22 -14.89
N ALA A 388 29.56 23.39 -14.39
CA ALA A 388 29.91 22.32 -13.45
C ALA A 388 30.81 21.23 -14.05
N LYS A 389 30.64 20.90 -15.34
CA LYS A 389 31.53 19.97 -16.06
C LYS A 389 32.93 20.55 -16.25
N ASP A 390 33.03 21.81 -16.64
CA ASP A 390 34.31 22.50 -16.81
C ASP A 390 35.03 22.65 -15.46
N ALA A 391 34.31 23.03 -14.41
CA ALA A 391 34.78 23.03 -13.04
C ALA A 391 35.35 21.68 -12.61
N LYS A 392 34.63 20.58 -12.88
CA LYS A 392 35.09 19.22 -12.57
C LYS A 392 36.39 18.84 -13.28
N ARG A 393 36.61 19.33 -14.51
CA ARG A 393 37.85 19.09 -15.28
C ARG A 393 39.04 19.86 -14.70
N VAL A 394 38.82 21.10 -14.26
CA VAL A 394 39.88 21.97 -13.71
C VAL A 394 40.20 21.62 -12.24
N TYR A 395 39.25 21.04 -11.52
CA TYR A 395 39.35 20.74 -10.09
C TYR A 395 40.64 20.00 -9.65
N PRO A 396 41.07 18.90 -10.30
CA PRO A 396 42.29 18.19 -9.89
C PRO A 396 43.55 19.08 -9.96
N PHE A 397 43.64 19.91 -11.00
CA PHE A 397 44.76 20.84 -11.18
C PHE A 397 44.75 21.93 -10.12
N ALA A 398 43.58 22.52 -9.84
CA ALA A 398 43.43 23.53 -8.79
C ALA A 398 43.78 22.97 -7.40
N VAL A 399 43.34 21.76 -7.07
CA VAL A 399 43.66 21.11 -5.78
C VAL A 399 45.17 20.86 -5.65
N SER A 400 45.82 20.36 -6.70
CA SER A 400 47.28 20.17 -6.69
C SER A 400 48.05 21.48 -6.48
N LEU A 401 47.61 22.57 -7.11
CA LEU A 401 48.19 23.90 -6.92
C LEU A 401 47.94 24.44 -5.51
N MET A 402 46.75 24.24 -4.95
CA MET A 402 46.44 24.64 -3.57
C MET A 402 47.29 23.86 -2.56
N GLU A 403 47.49 22.56 -2.77
CA GLU A 403 48.33 21.72 -1.89
C GLU A 403 49.81 22.08 -1.99
N THR A 404 50.32 22.35 -3.19
CA THR A 404 51.72 22.80 -3.38
C THR A 404 51.97 24.18 -2.77
N VAL A 405 51.04 25.13 -2.91
CA VAL A 405 51.12 26.44 -2.25
C VAL A 405 51.02 26.30 -0.72
N ARG A 406 50.14 25.43 -0.22
CA ARG A 406 50.00 25.17 1.21
C ARG A 406 51.26 24.53 1.81
N THR A 407 51.85 23.56 1.12
CA THR A 407 53.11 22.93 1.55
C THR A 407 54.26 23.93 1.49
N TYR A 408 54.34 24.76 0.45
CA TYR A 408 55.29 25.87 0.37
C TYR A 408 55.16 26.86 1.55
N ARG A 409 53.93 27.26 1.91
CA ARG A 409 53.69 28.08 3.11
C ARG A 409 54.19 27.40 4.37
N GLN A 410 53.85 26.12 4.58
CA GLN A 410 54.31 25.35 5.73
C GLN A 410 55.84 25.20 5.80
N THR A 411 56.54 25.23 4.66
CA THR A 411 58.01 25.22 4.63
C THR A 411 58.65 26.58 4.88
N ILE A 412 57.95 27.69 4.63
CA ILE A 412 58.42 29.05 4.95
C ILE A 412 58.14 29.41 6.41
N ASP A 413 57.01 28.92 6.96
CA ASP A 413 56.62 29.14 8.35
C ASP A 413 57.42 28.27 9.35
N LYS A 414 58.16 27.26 8.86
CA LYS A 414 59.18 26.51 9.61
C LYS A 414 60.52 27.21 9.53
#